data_AF-A0AAU9UG30-F1
#
_entry.id   AF-A0AAU9UG30-F1
#
_cell.length_a   1.000
_cell.length_b   1.000
_cell.length_c   1.000
_cell.angle_alpha   90.00
_cell.angle_beta   90.00
_cell.angle_gamma   90.00
#
_symmetry.space_group_name_H-M   'P 1'
#
loop_
_entity.id
_entity.type
_entity.pdbx_description
1 polymer ?
#
loop_
_entity_poly.entity_id
_entity_poly.type
_entity_poly.pdbx_seq_one_letter_code
_entity_poly.pdbx_strand_id
1 'polypeptide(L)'
;MSFLEDTLIILISQTFFFVGGWIFFVKQLFRDYEVHHTLVQLIFSVTFALSCTMFELIIFEIIGYLDSSSRYFHWNMGLYFLLFMVIALIPFYIAYFCISNIRFVSKNMIRPLTVFVWFIYLYFFWKIGDPFPILSPKQGIFSIEQGVSRIGVIGVTVMALLSGFGAVNYPYTSMAIFIRPVTQSDVLSIEKKLLQTMDMILVKKKRIALAENNSMGRNQYMLDQSNSKNKGFWTNILSSVGSIANPLSQGSENINQLRQEISGLEELSRQLFLEAHDARTMREKIEWSRTFQGKYFNFLGYFFSLYCIWKIFISTINIVFDRVGKKDPVTRGLELAVLRLGVDIDVGFWSQHVSFLLVGCIVLTSIRGLLLTLTKFFYKISSSKSSNIIVLILAQIMGMYFCSSVLLMRMNMPPEYRIIITQVLGDLQFNFYHRWFDVIFLVSALTSIFTLYLAHKQPSVN
;
A
#
# COMPACT_ATOMS: atom_id res chain seq x y z
N MET A 1 -33.60 21.60 -23.63
CA MET A 1 -33.71 21.71 -22.16
C MET A 1 -33.07 20.52 -21.44
N SER A 2 -33.02 19.32 -22.04
CA SER A 2 -32.35 18.13 -21.47
C SER A 2 -30.87 18.31 -21.13
N PHE A 3 -30.06 18.95 -21.99
CA PHE A 3 -28.61 19.03 -21.73
C PHE A 3 -28.26 19.82 -20.45
N LEU A 4 -28.94 20.93 -20.15
CA LEU A 4 -28.67 21.71 -18.94
C LEU A 4 -29.12 20.98 -17.68
N GLU A 5 -30.26 20.28 -17.74
CA GLU A 5 -30.74 19.43 -16.65
C GLU A 5 -29.78 18.26 -16.39
N ASP A 6 -29.33 17.59 -17.46
CA ASP A 6 -28.35 16.50 -17.40
C ASP A 6 -27.01 16.97 -16.80
N THR A 7 -26.51 18.14 -17.24
CA THR A 7 -25.30 18.75 -16.68
C THR A 7 -25.48 19.11 -15.21
N LEU A 8 -26.66 19.61 -14.82
CA LEU A 8 -26.94 19.95 -13.42
C LEU A 8 -26.96 18.69 -12.54
N ILE A 9 -27.52 17.58 -13.03
CA ILE A 9 -27.49 16.29 -12.32
C ILE A 9 -26.05 15.83 -12.08
N ILE A 10 -25.21 15.85 -13.12
CA ILE A 10 -23.80 15.43 -13.02
C ILE A 10 -23.00 16.40 -12.12
N LEU A 11 -23.26 17.70 -12.16
CA LEU A 11 -22.59 18.66 -11.28
C LEU A 11 -22.96 18.46 -9.81
N ILE A 12 -24.23 18.12 -9.52
CA ILE A 12 -24.67 17.80 -8.17
C ILE A 12 -23.95 16.55 -7.68
N SER A 13 -23.93 15.46 -8.46
CA SER A 13 -23.25 14.22 -8.06
C SER A 13 -21.74 14.43 -7.89
N GLN A 14 -21.10 15.19 -8.79
CA GLN A 14 -19.69 15.56 -8.70
C GLN A 14 -19.39 16.37 -7.44
N THR A 15 -20.28 17.27 -7.04
CA THR A 15 -20.15 18.03 -5.79
C THR A 15 -20.24 17.10 -4.58
N PHE A 16 -21.17 16.14 -4.58
CA PHE A 16 -21.25 15.12 -3.53
C PHE A 16 -19.98 14.27 -3.45
N PHE A 17 -19.44 13.82 -4.58
CA PHE A 17 -18.18 13.06 -4.59
C PHE A 17 -16.99 13.91 -4.13
N PHE A 18 -16.94 15.19 -4.49
CA PHE A 18 -15.91 16.11 -4.02
C PHE A 18 -15.96 16.30 -2.50
N VAL A 19 -17.15 16.56 -1.95
CA VAL A 19 -17.34 16.67 -0.50
C VAL A 19 -17.00 15.35 0.20
N GLY A 20 -17.39 14.21 -0.37
CA GLY A 20 -17.04 12.89 0.13
C GLY A 20 -15.52 12.66 0.16
N GLY A 21 -14.82 12.98 -0.93
CA GLY A 21 -13.36 12.91 -1.02
C GLY A 21 -12.66 13.84 -0.03
N TRP A 22 -13.19 15.04 0.15
CA TRP A 22 -12.69 16.02 1.12
C TRP A 22 -12.84 15.52 2.55
N ILE A 23 -14.02 14.98 2.91
CA ILE A 23 -14.28 14.42 4.24
C ILE A 23 -13.39 13.20 4.49
N PHE A 24 -13.27 12.30 3.51
CA PHE A 24 -12.40 11.13 3.60
C PHE A 24 -10.95 11.54 3.86
N PHE A 25 -10.46 12.55 3.13
CA PHE A 25 -9.12 13.09 3.30
C PHE A 25 -8.88 13.62 4.73
N VAL A 26 -9.78 14.47 5.23
CA VAL A 26 -9.64 15.10 6.56
C VAL A 26 -9.77 14.07 7.67
N LYS A 27 -10.84 13.25 7.64
CA LYS A 27 -11.19 12.39 8.77
C LYS A 27 -10.40 11.09 8.81
N GLN A 28 -10.00 10.56 7.65
CA GLN A 28 -9.45 9.20 7.56
C GLN A 28 -8.00 9.16 7.10
N LEU A 29 -7.51 10.15 6.33
CA LEU A 29 -6.12 10.17 5.91
C LEU A 29 -5.25 11.04 6.85
N PHE A 30 -5.73 12.20 7.30
CA PHE A 30 -4.93 13.18 8.07
C PHE A 30 -5.32 13.35 9.55
N ARG A 31 -5.99 12.37 10.15
CA ARG A 31 -6.53 12.47 11.52
C ARG A 31 -5.52 13.02 12.56
N ASP A 32 -4.22 12.76 12.38
CA ASP A 32 -3.17 13.06 13.36
C ASP A 32 -2.02 13.97 12.83
N TYR A 33 -2.15 14.61 11.66
CA TYR A 33 -1.07 15.44 11.08
C TYR A 33 -1.49 16.91 10.87
N GLU A 34 -0.87 17.81 11.64
CA GLU A 34 -1.23 19.23 11.82
C GLU A 34 -0.96 20.18 10.62
N VAL A 35 -0.47 19.69 9.47
CA VAL A 35 -0.10 20.58 8.35
C VAL A 35 -1.06 20.40 7.17
N HIS A 36 -2.07 21.28 7.09
CA HIS A 36 -3.06 21.32 6.02
C HIS A 36 -2.58 22.18 4.83
N HIS A 37 -1.93 21.57 3.83
CA HIS A 37 -1.86 22.22 2.52
C HIS A 37 -3.18 22.03 1.79
N THR A 38 -4.04 23.04 1.85
CA THR A 38 -5.37 23.06 1.21
C THR A 38 -5.32 22.71 -0.28
N LEU A 39 -4.25 23.09 -0.98
CA LEU A 39 -4.03 22.77 -2.38
C LEU A 39 -3.90 21.26 -2.62
N VAL A 40 -3.13 20.56 -1.78
CA VAL A 40 -2.92 19.10 -1.90
C VAL A 40 -4.24 18.35 -1.64
N GLN A 41 -5.00 18.83 -0.66
CA GLN A 41 -6.33 18.32 -0.37
C GLN A 41 -7.32 18.55 -1.52
N LEU A 42 -7.28 19.73 -2.14
CA LEU A 42 -8.11 20.05 -3.31
C LEU A 42 -7.77 19.11 -4.47
N ILE A 43 -6.48 18.94 -4.80
CA ILE A 43 -6.03 18.03 -5.86
C ILE A 43 -6.52 16.60 -5.60
N PHE A 44 -6.35 16.10 -4.38
CA PHE A 44 -6.82 14.76 -4.02
C PHE A 44 -8.35 14.63 -4.20
N SER A 45 -9.10 15.61 -3.68
CA SER A 45 -10.57 15.57 -3.68
C SER A 45 -11.15 15.74 -5.09
N VAL A 46 -10.55 16.58 -5.94
CA VAL A 46 -10.95 16.71 -7.36
C VAL A 46 -10.65 15.43 -8.12
N THR A 47 -9.46 14.85 -7.95
CA THR A 47 -9.11 13.57 -8.61
C THR A 47 -10.05 12.44 -8.16
N PHE A 48 -10.40 12.39 -6.87
CA PHE A 48 -11.38 11.44 -6.36
C PHE A 48 -12.76 11.66 -6.98
N ALA A 49 -13.24 12.91 -7.01
CA ALA A 49 -14.53 13.26 -7.60
C ALA A 49 -14.61 12.90 -9.08
N LEU A 50 -13.62 13.30 -9.88
CA LEU A 50 -13.52 12.96 -11.30
C LEU A 50 -13.47 11.44 -11.53
N SER A 51 -12.89 10.69 -10.61
CA SER A 51 -12.85 9.23 -10.73
C SER A 51 -14.20 8.58 -10.41
N CYS A 52 -14.92 9.08 -9.41
CA CYS A 52 -16.26 8.61 -9.08
C CYS A 52 -17.28 8.97 -10.16
N THR A 53 -17.20 10.18 -10.75
CA THR A 53 -18.07 10.56 -11.87
C THR A 53 -17.86 9.64 -13.07
N MET A 54 -16.64 9.21 -13.36
CA MET A 54 -16.36 8.24 -14.43
C MET A 54 -17.08 6.91 -14.22
N PHE A 55 -17.22 6.41 -12.99
CA PHE A 55 -18.01 5.21 -12.72
C PHE A 55 -19.51 5.45 -12.74
N GLU A 56 -19.95 6.59 -12.21
CA GLU A 56 -21.35 7.00 -12.28
C GLU A 56 -21.83 7.05 -13.74
N LEU A 57 -21.03 7.62 -14.64
CA LEU A 57 -21.33 7.64 -16.07
C LEU A 57 -21.46 6.25 -16.69
N ILE A 58 -20.80 5.22 -16.13
CA ILE A 58 -20.96 3.82 -16.58
C ILE A 58 -22.29 3.26 -16.09
N ILE A 59 -22.67 3.57 -14.86
CA ILE A 59 -23.99 3.21 -14.30
C ILE A 59 -25.09 3.86 -15.17
N PHE A 60 -24.96 5.14 -15.51
CA PHE A 60 -25.89 5.83 -16.41
C PHE A 60 -25.90 5.26 -17.83
N GLU A 61 -24.77 4.74 -18.32
CA GLU A 61 -24.73 4.03 -19.60
C GLU A 61 -25.57 2.75 -19.58
N ILE A 62 -25.43 1.93 -18.53
CA ILE A 62 -26.15 0.64 -18.40
C ILE A 62 -27.66 0.84 -18.15
N ILE A 63 -28.02 1.86 -17.35
CA ILE A 63 -29.43 2.17 -17.06
C ILE A 63 -30.11 2.85 -18.27
N GLY A 64 -29.35 3.52 -19.13
CA GLY A 64 -29.93 4.39 -20.16
C GLY A 64 -30.45 5.72 -19.58
N TYR A 65 -29.88 6.18 -18.48
CA TYR A 65 -30.23 7.45 -17.84
C TYR A 65 -29.42 8.60 -18.46
N LEU A 66 -30.03 9.78 -18.64
CA LEU A 66 -29.52 10.94 -19.40
C LEU A 66 -29.51 10.74 -20.93
N ASP A 67 -29.53 11.86 -21.67
CA ASP A 67 -29.48 11.81 -23.13
C ASP A 67 -28.11 11.28 -23.62
N SER A 68 -28.12 10.53 -24.73
CA SER A 68 -26.90 9.90 -25.25
C SER A 68 -25.85 10.92 -25.68
N SER A 69 -26.27 12.08 -26.22
CA SER A 69 -25.35 13.16 -26.62
C SER A 69 -24.72 13.84 -25.40
N SER A 70 -25.52 14.02 -24.34
CA SER A 70 -25.07 14.57 -23.07
C SER A 70 -24.07 13.64 -22.38
N ARG A 71 -24.35 12.34 -22.30
CA ARG A 71 -23.41 11.34 -21.76
C ARG A 71 -22.08 11.37 -22.48
N TYR A 72 -22.10 11.33 -23.82
CA TYR A 72 -20.88 11.38 -24.63
C TYR A 72 -20.04 12.64 -24.33
N PHE A 73 -20.68 13.80 -24.20
CA PHE A 73 -19.98 15.04 -23.83
C PHE A 73 -19.32 14.96 -22.45
N HIS A 74 -20.06 14.50 -21.43
CA HIS A 74 -19.54 14.40 -20.06
C HIS A 74 -18.45 13.32 -19.91
N TRP A 75 -18.54 12.24 -20.69
CA TRP A 75 -17.49 11.22 -20.80
C TRP A 75 -16.18 11.83 -21.32
N ASN A 76 -16.24 12.55 -22.44
CA ASN A 76 -15.08 13.22 -23.01
C ASN A 76 -14.50 14.24 -22.03
N MET A 77 -15.34 15.11 -21.48
CA MET A 77 -14.95 16.13 -20.51
C MET A 77 -14.29 15.51 -19.27
N GLY A 78 -14.92 14.48 -18.67
CA GLY A 78 -14.42 13.78 -17.50
C GLY A 78 -13.06 13.11 -17.75
N LEU A 79 -12.90 12.41 -18.87
CA LEU A 79 -11.61 11.81 -19.24
C LEU A 79 -10.55 12.87 -19.50
N TYR A 80 -10.85 13.96 -20.21
CA TYR A 80 -9.89 15.04 -20.42
C TYR A 80 -9.38 15.63 -19.10
N PHE A 81 -10.27 15.93 -18.15
CA PHE A 81 -9.87 16.45 -16.85
C PHE A 81 -9.10 15.43 -16.02
N LEU A 82 -9.52 14.16 -16.01
CA LEU A 82 -8.82 13.11 -15.29
C LEU A 82 -7.41 12.88 -15.86
N LEU A 83 -7.25 12.84 -17.19
CA LEU A 83 -5.97 12.74 -17.86
C LEU A 83 -5.09 13.96 -17.57
N PHE A 84 -5.64 15.17 -17.62
CA PHE A 84 -4.90 16.39 -17.28
C PHE A 84 -4.37 16.34 -15.84
N MET A 85 -5.21 15.89 -14.89
CA MET A 85 -4.79 15.71 -13.50
C MET A 85 -3.63 14.72 -13.36
N VAL A 86 -3.74 13.55 -13.99
CA VAL A 86 -2.78 12.43 -13.84
C VAL A 86 -1.50 12.65 -14.65
N ILE A 87 -1.56 13.25 -15.84
CA ILE A 87 -0.40 13.44 -16.73
C ILE A 87 0.34 14.73 -16.39
N ALA A 88 -0.36 15.83 -16.12
CA ALA A 88 0.25 17.16 -16.01
C ALA A 88 0.29 17.64 -14.56
N LEU A 89 -0.86 17.79 -13.92
CA LEU A 89 -0.99 18.57 -12.69
C LEU A 89 -0.40 17.86 -11.47
N ILE A 90 -0.78 16.61 -11.20
CA ILE A 90 -0.29 15.87 -10.04
C ILE A 90 1.24 15.64 -10.12
N PRO A 91 1.82 15.18 -11.24
CA PRO A 91 3.28 15.01 -11.35
C PRO A 91 4.05 16.32 -11.14
N PHE A 92 3.52 17.46 -11.61
CA PHE A 92 4.12 18.77 -11.37
C PHE A 92 4.20 19.09 -9.88
N TYR A 93 3.11 18.91 -9.13
CA TYR A 93 3.11 19.16 -7.69
C TYR A 93 3.96 18.14 -6.92
N ILE A 94 4.00 16.88 -7.34
CA ILE A 94 4.94 15.89 -6.76
C ILE A 94 6.38 16.39 -6.92
N ALA A 95 6.78 16.80 -8.13
CA ALA A 95 8.11 17.34 -8.38
C ALA A 95 8.40 18.59 -7.54
N TYR A 96 7.44 19.51 -7.44
CA TYR A 96 7.56 20.74 -6.64
C TYR A 96 7.83 20.42 -5.16
N PHE A 97 7.00 19.56 -4.55
CA PHE A 97 7.16 19.23 -3.14
C PHE A 97 8.42 18.40 -2.89
N CYS A 98 8.78 17.48 -3.79
CA CYS A 98 10.04 16.73 -3.71
C CYS A 98 11.26 17.66 -3.70
N ILE A 99 11.33 18.61 -4.64
CA ILE A 99 12.44 19.57 -4.73
C ILE A 99 12.46 20.52 -3.53
N SER A 100 11.29 20.97 -3.08
CA SER A 100 11.20 21.87 -1.92
C SER A 100 11.68 21.24 -0.61
N ASN A 101 11.65 19.91 -0.50
CA ASN A 101 12.13 19.18 0.67
C ASN A 101 13.65 18.95 0.66
N ILE A 102 14.34 19.22 -0.45
CA ILE A 102 15.80 19.09 -0.56
C ILE A 102 16.46 20.31 0.07
N ARG A 103 17.20 20.12 1.17
CA ARG A 103 17.87 21.21 1.91
C ARG A 103 18.91 21.99 1.09
N PHE A 104 19.46 21.38 0.04
CA PHE A 104 20.54 21.94 -0.76
C PHE A 104 20.07 22.92 -1.85
N VAL A 105 18.76 22.99 -2.13
CA VAL A 105 18.23 23.79 -3.24
C VAL A 105 17.83 25.19 -2.74
N SER A 106 18.37 26.24 -3.37
CA SER A 106 17.97 27.62 -3.11
C SER A 106 16.50 27.85 -3.50
N LYS A 107 15.78 28.69 -2.72
CA LYS A 107 14.35 28.99 -2.95
C LYS A 107 14.05 29.50 -4.36
N ASN A 108 14.98 30.23 -4.96
CA ASN A 108 14.82 30.78 -6.32
C ASN A 108 14.97 29.72 -7.41
N MET A 109 15.69 28.62 -7.13
CA MET A 109 15.92 27.50 -8.06
C MET A 109 14.80 26.46 -8.04
N ILE A 110 13.91 26.48 -7.04
CA ILE A 110 12.85 25.46 -6.89
C ILE A 110 11.92 25.44 -8.10
N ARG A 111 11.41 26.62 -8.52
CA ARG A 111 10.47 26.74 -9.66
C ARG A 111 11.09 26.27 -10.98
N PRO A 112 12.26 26.77 -11.43
CA PRO A 112 12.85 26.34 -12.71
C PRO A 112 13.24 24.86 -12.68
N LEU A 113 13.76 24.35 -11.55
CA LEU A 113 14.10 22.93 -11.43
C LEU A 113 12.85 22.04 -11.47
N THR A 114 11.73 22.49 -10.89
CA THR A 114 10.44 21.78 -10.95
C THR A 114 9.95 21.67 -12.39
N VAL A 115 9.96 22.78 -13.14
CA VAL A 115 9.56 22.79 -14.55
C VAL A 115 10.46 21.87 -15.38
N PHE A 116 11.77 21.87 -15.13
CA PHE A 116 12.72 20.99 -15.80
C PHE A 116 12.43 19.51 -15.52
N VAL A 117 12.28 19.12 -14.24
CA VAL A 117 11.95 17.73 -13.86
C VAL A 117 10.58 17.32 -14.41
N TRP A 118 9.62 18.23 -14.46
CA TRP A 118 8.31 17.97 -15.05
C TRP A 118 8.38 17.71 -16.56
N PHE A 119 9.17 18.47 -17.31
CA PHE A 119 9.40 18.17 -18.73
C PHE A 119 10.11 16.83 -18.95
N ILE A 120 11.08 16.48 -18.10
CA ILE A 120 11.71 15.16 -18.12
C ILE A 120 10.66 14.07 -17.89
N TYR A 121 9.79 14.24 -16.90
CA TYR A 121 8.69 13.31 -16.64
C TYR A 121 7.78 13.16 -17.86
N LEU A 122 7.35 14.26 -18.49
CA LEU A 122 6.51 14.22 -19.69
C LEU A 122 7.20 13.50 -20.85
N TYR A 123 8.50 13.71 -21.04
CA TYR A 123 9.29 13.00 -22.05
C TYR A 123 9.29 11.49 -21.80
N PHE A 124 9.59 11.04 -20.57
CA PHE A 124 9.58 9.62 -20.24
C PHE A 124 8.18 9.01 -20.31
N PHE A 125 7.15 9.75 -19.89
CA PHE A 125 5.75 9.34 -20.02
C PHE A 125 5.35 9.17 -21.50
N TRP A 126 5.79 10.06 -22.38
CA TRP A 126 5.61 9.90 -23.83
C TRP A 126 6.55 8.90 -24.48
N LYS A 127 7.56 8.39 -23.78
CA LYS A 127 8.40 7.29 -24.29
C LYS A 127 7.90 5.91 -23.85
N ILE A 128 7.21 5.82 -22.70
CA ILE A 128 6.79 4.54 -22.11
C ILE A 128 5.76 3.79 -22.96
N GLY A 129 5.00 4.48 -23.80
CA GLY A 129 3.95 3.91 -24.65
C GLY A 129 4.43 3.43 -26.02
N ASP A 130 5.61 3.85 -26.47
CA ASP A 130 6.19 3.48 -27.75
C ASP A 130 6.48 1.96 -27.90
N PRO A 131 6.90 1.21 -26.85
CA PRO A 131 7.09 -0.23 -26.96
C PRO A 131 5.79 -1.03 -27.02
N PHE A 132 4.63 -0.40 -26.80
CA PHE A 132 3.35 -1.10 -26.76
C PHE A 132 2.58 -0.95 -28.07
N PRO A 133 1.87 -2.00 -28.53
CA PRO A 133 1.04 -1.96 -29.74
C PRO A 133 -0.28 -1.20 -29.49
N ILE A 134 -0.18 0.04 -29.03
CA ILE A 134 -1.31 0.88 -28.61
C ILE A 134 -1.56 2.06 -29.56
N LEU A 135 -0.66 2.28 -30.53
CA LEU A 135 -0.70 3.43 -31.42
C LEU A 135 -1.43 3.06 -32.71
N SER A 136 -2.65 3.55 -32.88
CA SER A 136 -3.24 3.65 -34.22
C SER A 136 -2.50 4.76 -34.99
N PRO A 137 -1.89 4.49 -36.15
CA PRO A 137 -1.06 5.46 -36.90
C PRO A 137 -1.84 6.65 -37.49
N LYS A 138 -3.15 6.76 -37.23
CA LYS A 138 -4.06 7.76 -37.82
C LYS A 138 -4.39 8.95 -36.92
N GLN A 139 -3.86 9.03 -35.70
CA GLN A 139 -4.28 10.05 -34.72
C GLN A 139 -3.14 10.93 -34.19
N GLY A 140 -3.49 12.18 -33.86
CA GLY A 140 -2.55 13.19 -33.36
C GLY A 140 -1.97 12.88 -31.97
N ILE A 141 -0.82 13.50 -31.68
CA ILE A 141 0.04 13.29 -30.49
C ILE A 141 -0.68 13.59 -29.15
N PHE A 142 -1.75 14.40 -29.16
CA PHE A 142 -2.50 14.82 -27.97
C PHE A 142 -3.94 14.27 -27.92
N SER A 143 -4.20 13.13 -28.56
CA SER A 143 -5.50 12.47 -28.49
C SER A 143 -5.77 11.86 -27.11
N ILE A 144 -7.04 11.84 -26.68
CA ILE A 144 -7.48 11.19 -25.42
C ILE A 144 -7.04 9.71 -25.43
N GLU A 145 -7.20 9.04 -26.57
CA GLU A 145 -6.87 7.62 -26.74
C GLU A 145 -5.39 7.33 -26.41
N GLN A 146 -4.46 8.19 -26.85
CA GLN A 146 -3.04 8.06 -26.54
C GLN A 146 -2.72 8.33 -25.05
N GLY A 147 -3.42 9.27 -24.42
CA GLY A 147 -3.29 9.53 -22.98
C GLY A 147 -3.82 8.36 -22.14
N VAL A 148 -5.05 7.92 -22.44
CA VAL A 148 -5.71 6.79 -21.77
C VAL A 148 -4.93 5.51 -21.97
N SER A 149 -4.42 5.24 -23.17
CA SER A 149 -3.70 4.00 -23.44
C SER A 149 -2.46 3.84 -22.57
N ARG A 150 -1.66 4.90 -22.42
CA ARG A 150 -0.41 4.89 -21.63
C ARG A 150 -0.67 4.86 -20.14
N ILE A 151 -1.61 5.67 -19.66
CA ILE A 151 -2.07 5.57 -18.26
C ILE A 151 -2.63 4.19 -18.00
N GLY A 152 -3.37 3.64 -18.96
CA GLY A 152 -3.93 2.29 -18.93
C GLY A 152 -2.86 1.25 -18.63
N VAL A 153 -1.71 1.29 -19.31
CA VAL A 153 -0.61 0.34 -19.04
C VAL A 153 -0.09 0.47 -17.62
N ILE A 154 0.18 1.71 -17.16
CA ILE A 154 0.73 1.95 -15.84
C ILE A 154 -0.27 1.54 -14.75
N GLY A 155 -1.53 1.97 -14.85
CA GLY A 155 -2.57 1.65 -13.88
C GLY A 155 -2.96 0.17 -13.87
N VAL A 156 -2.98 -0.51 -15.03
CA VAL A 156 -3.19 -1.97 -15.10
C VAL A 156 -2.03 -2.70 -14.42
N THR A 157 -0.79 -2.22 -14.60
CA THR A 157 0.38 -2.77 -13.91
C THR A 157 0.25 -2.66 -12.40
N VAL A 158 -0.12 -1.48 -11.88
CA VAL A 158 -0.33 -1.27 -10.43
C VAL A 158 -1.47 -2.14 -9.90
N MET A 159 -2.60 -2.20 -10.63
CA MET A 159 -3.76 -3.01 -10.26
C MET A 159 -3.41 -4.51 -10.24
N ALA A 160 -2.66 -4.99 -11.22
CA ALA A 160 -2.23 -6.38 -11.33
C ALA A 160 -1.22 -6.76 -10.22
N LEU A 161 -0.27 -5.87 -9.90
CA LEU A 161 0.67 -6.06 -8.79
C LEU A 161 -0.05 -6.14 -7.44
N LEU A 162 -0.98 -5.22 -7.17
CA LEU A 162 -1.76 -5.23 -5.92
C LEU A 162 -2.67 -6.46 -5.84
N SER A 163 -3.29 -6.85 -6.96
CA SER A 163 -4.14 -8.04 -7.02
C SER A 163 -3.32 -9.33 -6.88
N GLY A 164 -2.12 -9.42 -7.45
CA GLY A 164 -1.25 -10.58 -7.38
C GLY A 164 -0.68 -10.77 -5.97
N PHE A 165 -0.17 -9.71 -5.37
CA PHE A 165 0.22 -9.71 -3.95
C PHE A 165 -0.96 -10.08 -3.04
N GLY A 166 -2.13 -9.48 -3.26
CA GLY A 166 -3.34 -9.75 -2.47
C GLY A 166 -3.81 -11.20 -2.58
N ALA A 167 -3.69 -11.81 -3.75
CA ALA A 167 -4.10 -13.20 -3.99
C ALA A 167 -3.31 -14.21 -3.15
N VAL A 168 -2.10 -13.86 -2.72
CA VAL A 168 -1.23 -14.73 -1.92
C VAL A 168 -1.25 -14.30 -0.45
N ASN A 169 -1.10 -13.01 -0.19
CA ASN A 169 -1.00 -12.47 1.16
C ASN A 169 -2.33 -12.58 1.93
N TYR A 170 -3.48 -12.50 1.25
CA TYR A 170 -4.78 -12.62 1.94
C TYR A 170 -5.04 -14.03 2.49
N PRO A 171 -4.95 -15.12 1.70
CA PRO A 171 -5.00 -16.47 2.26
C PRO A 171 -3.98 -16.69 3.38
N TYR A 172 -2.75 -16.22 3.18
CA TYR A 172 -1.67 -16.37 4.16
C TYR A 172 -1.99 -15.70 5.51
N THR A 173 -2.58 -14.51 5.50
CA THR A 173 -2.86 -13.75 6.73
C THR A 173 -4.21 -14.07 7.38
N SER A 174 -5.19 -14.53 6.60
CA SER A 174 -6.56 -14.75 7.09
C SER A 174 -6.82 -16.18 7.57
N MET A 175 -6.08 -17.17 7.06
CA MET A 175 -6.32 -18.57 7.42
C MET A 175 -5.64 -18.97 8.72
N ALA A 176 -6.36 -19.74 9.53
CA ALA A 176 -5.82 -20.31 10.75
C ALA A 176 -4.71 -21.36 10.51
N ILE A 177 -4.68 -21.99 9.33
CA ILE A 177 -3.68 -23.02 8.97
C ILE A 177 -2.26 -22.46 8.96
N PHE A 178 -2.09 -21.20 8.56
CA PHE A 178 -0.77 -20.56 8.48
C PHE A 178 -0.33 -19.92 9.81
N ILE A 179 -1.11 -20.06 10.88
CA ILE A 179 -0.76 -19.54 12.20
C ILE A 179 0.15 -20.55 12.91
N ARG A 180 1.36 -20.12 13.30
CA ARG A 180 2.24 -20.92 14.16
C ARG A 180 1.54 -21.17 15.51
N PRO A 181 1.43 -22.41 15.98
CA PRO A 181 0.86 -22.67 17.30
C PRO A 181 1.81 -22.11 18.37
N VAL A 182 1.32 -21.19 19.19
CA VAL A 182 2.05 -20.59 20.31
C VAL A 182 1.21 -20.79 21.57
N THR A 183 1.79 -21.42 22.60
CA THR A 183 1.11 -21.63 23.89
C THR A 183 1.35 -20.46 24.85
N GLN A 184 0.54 -20.33 25.92
CA GLN A 184 0.78 -19.30 26.95
C GLN A 184 2.14 -19.49 27.63
N SER A 185 2.54 -20.75 27.85
CA SER A 185 3.84 -21.08 28.44
C SER A 185 5.00 -20.59 27.59
N ASP A 186 4.88 -20.68 26.26
CA ASP A 186 5.95 -20.24 25.35
C ASP A 186 6.13 -18.72 25.44
N VAL A 187 5.04 -17.94 25.40
CA VAL A 187 5.08 -16.48 25.54
C VAL A 187 5.71 -16.09 26.87
N LEU A 188 5.26 -16.69 27.98
CA LEU A 188 5.80 -16.41 29.31
C LEU A 188 7.28 -16.78 29.42
N SER A 189 7.72 -17.85 28.74
CA SER A 189 9.13 -18.26 28.75
C SER A 189 10.02 -17.24 28.04
N ILE A 190 9.57 -16.68 26.91
CA ILE A 190 10.31 -15.68 26.13
C ILE A 190 10.32 -14.35 26.89
N GLU A 191 9.17 -13.92 27.45
CA GLU A 191 9.08 -12.72 28.29
C GLU A 191 9.99 -12.83 29.51
N LYS A 192 10.04 -13.99 30.17
CA LYS A 192 10.94 -14.21 31.31
C LYS A 192 12.41 -14.14 30.89
N LYS A 193 12.80 -14.73 29.75
CA LYS A 193 14.17 -14.62 29.20
C LYS A 193 14.53 -13.17 28.87
N LEU A 194 13.60 -12.41 28.30
CA LEU A 194 13.78 -11.00 28.00
C LEU A 194 14.04 -10.19 29.28
N LEU A 195 13.18 -10.35 30.30
CA LEU A 195 13.34 -9.68 31.59
C LEU A 195 14.66 -10.03 32.26
N GLN A 196 15.05 -11.31 32.28
CA GLN A 196 16.35 -11.74 32.79
C GLN A 196 17.53 -11.10 32.03
N THR A 197 17.41 -10.95 30.72
CA THR A 197 18.43 -10.29 29.88
C THR A 197 18.51 -8.80 30.20
N MET A 198 17.38 -8.13 30.36
CA MET A 198 17.33 -6.73 30.78
C MET A 198 17.96 -6.53 32.17
N ASP A 199 17.68 -7.41 33.13
CA ASP A 199 18.30 -7.37 34.47
C ASP A 199 19.83 -7.52 34.40
N MET A 200 20.35 -8.44 33.58
CA MET A 200 21.79 -8.57 33.36
C MET A 200 22.42 -7.29 32.76
N ILE A 201 21.74 -6.66 31.80
CA ILE A 201 22.18 -5.38 31.22
C ILE A 201 22.20 -4.30 32.29
N LEU A 202 21.14 -4.19 33.11
CA LEU A 202 21.05 -3.19 34.18
C LEU A 202 22.16 -3.37 35.21
N VAL A 203 22.44 -4.60 35.65
CA VAL A 203 23.53 -4.90 36.59
C VAL A 203 24.89 -4.53 36.00
N LYS A 204 25.16 -4.87 34.74
CA LYS A 204 26.44 -4.53 34.07
C LYS A 204 26.58 -3.03 33.83
N LYS A 205 25.53 -2.33 33.41
CA LYS A 205 25.53 -0.85 33.29
C LYS A 205 25.75 -0.18 34.64
N LYS A 206 25.13 -0.68 35.71
CA LYS A 206 25.36 -0.19 37.08
C LYS A 206 26.81 -0.40 37.53
N ARG A 207 27.43 -1.54 37.20
CA ARG A 207 28.86 -1.78 37.47
C ARG A 207 29.76 -0.79 36.75
N ILE A 208 29.51 -0.48 35.48
CA ILE A 208 30.26 0.53 34.73
C ILE A 208 30.11 1.91 35.39
N ALA A 209 28.87 2.33 35.70
CA ALA A 209 28.64 3.64 36.33
C ALA A 209 29.35 3.77 37.68
N LEU A 210 29.38 2.71 38.50
CA LEU A 210 30.13 2.68 39.75
C LEU A 210 31.65 2.69 39.53
N ALA A 211 32.16 1.98 38.52
CA ALA A 211 33.56 1.97 38.16
C ALA A 211 34.04 3.33 37.64
N GLU A 212 33.23 4.00 36.82
CA GLU A 212 33.48 5.37 36.33
C GLU A 212 33.44 6.39 37.48
N ASN A 213 32.47 6.30 38.39
CA ASN A 213 32.42 7.19 39.55
C ASN A 213 33.65 7.01 40.46
N ASN A 214 34.08 5.76 40.68
CA ASN A 214 35.27 5.46 41.47
C ASN A 214 36.57 5.93 40.79
N SER A 215 36.70 5.83 39.46
CA SER A 215 37.86 6.35 38.73
C SER A 215 37.89 7.88 38.70
N MET A 216 36.73 8.53 38.59
CA MET A 216 36.58 9.98 38.67
C MET A 216 36.93 10.51 40.07
N GLY A 217 36.46 9.83 41.11
CA GLY A 217 36.85 10.11 42.50
C GLY A 217 38.36 9.94 42.72
N ARG A 218 38.98 8.89 42.15
CA ARG A 218 40.43 8.65 42.25
C ARG A 218 41.27 9.72 41.54
N ASN A 219 40.80 10.24 40.41
CA ASN A 219 41.43 11.38 39.73
C ASN A 219 41.33 12.68 40.55
N GLN A 220 40.20 12.91 41.23
CA GLN A 220 40.03 14.04 42.15
C GLN A 220 41.01 13.96 43.32
N TYR A 221 41.19 12.77 43.92
CA TYR A 221 42.17 12.54 44.99
C TYR A 221 43.63 12.67 44.53
N MET A 222 43.96 12.36 43.26
CA MET A 222 45.31 12.58 42.73
C MET A 222 45.60 14.07 42.44
N LEU A 223 44.60 14.86 42.05
CA LEU A 223 44.75 16.31 41.87
C LEU A 223 45.01 17.03 43.20
N ASP A 224 44.32 16.62 44.28
CA ASP A 224 44.53 17.18 45.63
C ASP A 224 45.89 16.79 46.26
N GLN A 225 46.53 15.73 45.78
CA GLN A 225 47.84 15.28 46.27
C GLN A 225 49.01 16.12 45.71
N SER A 226 48.77 16.96 44.70
CA SER A 226 49.76 17.91 44.22
C SER A 226 50.04 19.08 45.19
N ASN A 227 49.23 19.23 46.25
CA ASN A 227 49.31 20.36 47.17
C ASN A 227 49.52 20.00 48.66
N SER A 228 49.79 18.74 49.02
CA SER A 228 50.01 18.38 50.43
C SER A 228 51.09 17.31 50.63
N LYS A 229 52.32 17.77 50.92
CA LYS A 229 53.42 16.97 51.48
C LYS A 229 53.16 16.71 52.98
N ASN A 230 52.27 15.78 53.31
CA ASN A 230 52.36 14.93 54.50
C ASN A 230 51.05 14.18 54.73
N LYS A 231 51.09 12.84 54.60
CA LYS A 231 50.62 11.90 55.62
C LYS A 231 50.80 10.46 55.13
N GLY A 232 51.80 9.82 55.74
CA GLY A 232 52.07 8.40 55.59
C GLY A 232 51.29 7.53 56.58
N PHE A 233 51.46 6.23 56.37
CA PHE A 233 51.15 5.12 57.26
C PHE A 233 49.67 4.73 57.43
N TRP A 234 48.74 5.65 57.70
CA TRP A 234 47.31 5.28 57.91
C TRP A 234 46.55 4.94 56.62
N THR A 235 46.97 5.48 55.48
CA THR A 235 46.36 5.21 54.16
C THR A 235 46.68 3.82 53.61
N ASN A 236 47.81 3.23 54.02
CA ASN A 236 48.22 1.89 53.58
C ASN A 236 47.55 0.75 54.36
N ILE A 237 47.00 1.04 55.55
CA ILE A 237 46.25 0.05 56.35
C ILE A 237 44.75 0.08 55.96
N LEU A 238 44.21 1.24 55.59
CA LEU A 238 42.84 1.34 55.08
C LEU A 238 42.69 0.67 53.70
N SER A 239 43.74 0.69 52.87
CA SER A 239 43.76 0.02 51.56
C SER A 239 43.94 -1.50 51.65
N SER A 240 44.55 -2.02 52.73
CA SER A 240 44.72 -3.47 52.95
C SER A 240 43.55 -4.13 53.69
N VAL A 241 42.76 -3.36 54.44
CA VAL A 241 41.51 -3.84 55.06
C VAL A 241 40.32 -3.67 54.10
N GLY A 242 40.34 -2.65 53.24
CA GLY A 242 39.34 -2.46 52.16
C GLY A 242 39.39 -3.53 51.07
N SER A 243 40.52 -4.24 50.92
CA SER A 243 40.65 -5.39 50.01
C SER A 243 40.14 -6.71 50.59
N ILE A 244 39.98 -6.79 51.93
CA ILE A 244 39.44 -7.99 52.62
C ILE A 244 37.94 -7.86 52.85
N ALA A 245 37.43 -6.65 53.10
CA ALA A 245 36.00 -6.39 53.27
C ALA A 245 35.22 -6.33 51.94
N ASN A 246 35.91 -6.30 50.80
CA ASN A 246 35.30 -6.20 49.48
C ASN A 246 35.94 -7.23 48.54
N PRO A 247 35.36 -8.42 48.36
CA PRO A 247 35.82 -9.39 47.36
C PRO A 247 35.74 -8.84 45.93
N LEU A 248 35.12 -7.67 45.76
CA LEU A 248 34.97 -6.91 44.52
C LEU A 248 36.26 -6.22 44.03
N SER A 249 37.40 -6.38 44.69
CA SER A 249 38.68 -5.84 44.18
C SER A 249 39.38 -6.77 43.18
N GLN A 250 38.82 -7.93 42.87
CA GLN A 250 39.07 -8.59 41.58
C GLN A 250 38.28 -7.85 40.51
N GLY A 251 38.97 -7.10 39.64
CA GLY A 251 38.36 -6.62 38.42
C GLY A 251 38.66 -5.18 38.10
N SER A 252 39.86 -4.92 37.59
CA SER A 252 39.90 -4.25 36.30
C SER A 252 39.31 -5.21 35.25
N GLU A 253 38.02 -5.58 35.39
CA GLU A 253 37.25 -6.04 34.24
C GLU A 253 37.38 -4.88 33.25
N ASN A 254 38.01 -5.13 32.11
CA ASN A 254 38.21 -4.10 31.11
C ASN A 254 36.84 -3.46 30.84
N ILE A 255 36.67 -2.18 31.18
CA ILE A 255 35.41 -1.45 30.95
C ILE A 255 34.98 -1.63 29.48
N ASN A 256 35.96 -1.73 28.57
CA ASN A 256 35.76 -2.05 27.17
C ASN A 256 35.15 -3.44 26.93
N GLN A 257 35.59 -4.47 27.66
CA GLN A 257 35.01 -5.82 27.59
C GLN A 257 33.58 -5.83 28.12
N LEU A 258 33.31 -5.17 29.25
CA LEU A 258 31.94 -5.01 29.76
C LEU A 258 31.03 -4.25 28.78
N ARG A 259 31.55 -3.22 28.11
CA ARG A 259 30.83 -2.48 27.06
C ARG A 259 30.53 -3.38 25.85
N GLN A 260 31.45 -4.25 25.45
CA GLN A 260 31.25 -5.21 24.38
C GLN A 260 30.20 -6.27 24.76
N GLU A 261 30.24 -6.78 25.98
CA GLU A 261 29.23 -7.71 26.50
C GLU A 261 27.84 -7.06 26.59
N ILE A 262 27.75 -5.80 27.03
CA ILE A 262 26.49 -5.05 27.04
C ILE A 262 25.95 -4.86 25.63
N SER A 263 26.79 -4.52 24.66
CA SER A 263 26.38 -4.39 23.25
C SER A 263 25.79 -5.70 22.71
N GLY A 264 26.43 -6.83 23.02
CA GLY A 264 25.90 -8.16 22.67
C GLY A 264 24.56 -8.48 23.37
N LEU A 265 24.44 -8.16 24.66
CA LEU A 265 23.20 -8.35 25.42
C LEU A 265 22.07 -7.41 24.95
N GLU A 266 22.39 -6.18 24.53
CA GLU A 266 21.43 -5.23 23.97
C GLU A 266 20.86 -5.73 22.64
N GLU A 267 21.71 -6.30 21.77
CA GLU A 267 21.23 -6.91 20.52
C GLU A 267 20.39 -8.17 20.79
N LEU A 268 20.80 -9.02 21.74
CA LEU A 268 19.99 -10.16 22.19
C LEU A 268 18.63 -9.69 22.76
N SER A 269 18.63 -8.63 23.58
CA SER A 269 17.41 -8.04 24.12
C SER A 269 16.49 -7.52 23.02
N ARG A 270 17.04 -6.93 21.96
CA ARG A 270 16.27 -6.46 20.81
C ARG A 270 15.63 -7.62 20.06
N GLN A 271 16.37 -8.71 19.87
CA GLN A 271 15.86 -9.93 19.23
C GLN A 271 14.77 -10.60 20.07
N LEU A 272 15.00 -10.78 21.38
CA LEU A 272 14.01 -11.35 22.30
C LEU A 272 12.75 -10.48 22.42
N PHE A 273 12.89 -9.16 22.33
CA PHE A 273 11.74 -8.25 22.31
C PHE A 273 10.88 -8.43 21.06
N LEU A 274 11.51 -8.52 19.88
CA LEU A 274 10.81 -8.80 18.64
C LEU A 274 10.14 -10.18 18.68
N GLU A 275 10.83 -11.20 19.17
CA GLU A 275 10.28 -12.55 19.31
C GLU A 275 9.09 -12.59 20.30
N ALA A 276 9.18 -11.89 21.43
CA ALA A 276 8.08 -11.77 22.39
C ALA A 276 6.87 -11.06 21.77
N HIS A 277 7.10 -9.98 21.03
CA HIS A 277 6.06 -9.24 20.33
C HIS A 277 5.37 -10.11 19.26
N ASP A 278 6.15 -10.86 18.47
CA ASP A 278 5.64 -11.78 17.45
C ASP A 278 4.85 -12.94 18.07
N ALA A 279 5.35 -13.53 19.16
CA ALA A 279 4.68 -14.60 19.90
C ALA A 279 3.33 -14.12 20.48
N ARG A 280 3.29 -12.91 21.04
CA ARG A 280 2.06 -12.30 21.53
C ARG A 280 1.08 -11.99 20.40
N THR A 281 1.55 -11.44 19.29
CA THR A 281 0.73 -11.18 18.10
C THR A 281 0.14 -12.47 17.53
N MET A 282 0.91 -13.56 17.48
CA MET A 282 0.41 -14.85 17.03
C MET A 282 -0.64 -15.42 17.98
N ARG A 283 -0.44 -15.28 19.29
CA ARG A 283 -1.42 -15.69 20.29
C ARG A 283 -2.75 -14.94 20.11
N GLU A 284 -2.70 -13.62 19.96
CA GLU A 284 -3.89 -12.80 19.70
C GLU A 284 -4.63 -13.25 18.44
N LYS A 285 -3.90 -13.64 17.38
CA LYS A 285 -4.51 -14.22 16.17
C LYS A 285 -5.17 -15.59 16.43
N ILE A 286 -4.57 -16.45 17.25
CA ILE A 286 -5.17 -17.74 17.66
C ILE A 286 -6.46 -17.48 18.44
N GLU A 287 -6.43 -16.59 19.43
CA GLU A 287 -7.62 -16.22 20.20
C GLU A 287 -8.71 -15.63 19.30
N TRP A 288 -8.33 -14.73 18.38
CA TRP A 288 -9.25 -14.16 17.41
C TRP A 288 -9.86 -15.22 16.49
N SER A 289 -9.07 -16.18 15.99
CA SER A 289 -9.55 -17.25 15.12
C SER A 289 -10.61 -18.15 15.77
N ARG A 290 -10.60 -18.24 17.11
CA ARG A 290 -11.60 -19.01 17.88
C ARG A 290 -12.94 -18.28 18.02
N THR A 291 -12.95 -16.95 17.88
CA THR A 291 -14.18 -16.16 17.92
C THR A 291 -15.09 -16.47 16.74
N PHE A 292 -16.39 -16.18 16.87
CA PHE A 292 -17.34 -16.34 15.76
C PHE A 292 -16.95 -15.50 14.53
N GLN A 293 -16.46 -14.28 14.75
CA GLN A 293 -15.94 -13.42 13.69
C GLN A 293 -14.72 -14.05 13.01
N GLY A 294 -13.77 -14.58 13.78
CA GLY A 294 -12.60 -15.27 13.26
C GLY A 294 -12.96 -16.51 12.45
N LYS A 295 -13.90 -17.33 12.91
CA LYS A 295 -14.41 -18.50 12.17
C LYS A 295 -15.01 -18.12 10.82
N TYR A 296 -15.81 -17.05 10.77
CA TYR A 296 -16.36 -16.52 9.52
C TYR A 296 -15.27 -16.08 8.54
N PHE A 297 -14.30 -15.28 8.99
CA PHE A 297 -13.19 -14.84 8.13
C PHE A 297 -12.27 -15.98 7.70
N ASN A 298 -12.08 -17.00 8.54
CA ASN A 298 -11.32 -18.19 8.18
C ASN A 298 -12.04 -18.99 7.08
N PHE A 299 -13.37 -19.18 7.19
CA PHE A 299 -14.19 -19.77 6.13
C PHE A 299 -14.10 -18.99 4.82
N LEU A 300 -14.24 -17.66 4.89
CA LEU A 300 -14.08 -16.76 3.75
C LEU A 300 -12.67 -16.89 3.13
N GLY A 301 -11.64 -17.04 3.96
CA GLY A 301 -10.26 -17.26 3.55
C GLY A 301 -10.11 -18.51 2.67
N TYR A 302 -10.74 -19.63 3.03
CA TYR A 302 -10.74 -20.85 2.21
C TYR A 302 -11.38 -20.63 0.84
N PHE A 303 -12.54 -19.98 0.80
CA PHE A 303 -13.21 -19.65 -0.46
C PHE A 303 -12.32 -18.77 -1.35
N PHE A 304 -11.74 -17.70 -0.78
CA PHE A 304 -10.84 -16.82 -1.51
C PHE A 304 -9.57 -17.51 -1.98
N SER A 305 -9.01 -18.42 -1.19
CA SER A 305 -7.84 -19.20 -1.62
C SER A 305 -8.14 -20.11 -2.81
N LEU A 306 -9.29 -20.78 -2.80
CA LEU A 306 -9.72 -21.57 -3.96
C LEU A 306 -9.85 -20.68 -5.20
N TYR A 307 -10.47 -19.51 -5.06
CA TYR A 307 -10.55 -18.50 -6.12
C TYR A 307 -9.16 -18.03 -6.58
N CYS A 308 -8.22 -17.79 -5.68
CA CYS A 308 -6.86 -17.34 -6.01
C CYS A 308 -6.07 -18.42 -6.76
N ILE A 309 -6.16 -19.68 -6.34
CA ILE A 309 -5.55 -20.83 -7.04
C ILE A 309 -6.16 -20.95 -8.45
N TRP A 310 -7.48 -20.90 -8.54
CA TRP A 310 -8.18 -20.91 -9.83
C TRP A 310 -7.76 -19.73 -10.71
N LYS A 311 -7.64 -18.53 -10.15
CA LYS A 311 -7.23 -17.32 -10.88
C LYS A 311 -5.79 -17.41 -11.40
N ILE A 312 -4.86 -17.91 -10.57
CA ILE A 312 -3.48 -18.18 -11.01
C ILE A 312 -3.49 -19.18 -12.17
N PHE A 313 -4.24 -20.27 -12.04
CA PHE A 313 -4.35 -21.31 -13.07
C PHE A 313 -4.92 -20.78 -14.39
N ILE A 314 -6.06 -20.06 -14.35
CA ILE A 314 -6.68 -19.53 -15.57
C ILE A 314 -5.81 -18.44 -16.21
N SER A 315 -5.16 -17.57 -15.44
CA SER A 315 -4.22 -16.58 -15.98
C SER A 315 -3.02 -17.27 -16.65
N THR A 316 -2.50 -18.38 -16.09
CA THR A 316 -1.48 -19.19 -16.77
C THR A 316 -1.98 -19.76 -18.10
N ILE A 317 -3.20 -20.31 -18.15
CA ILE A 317 -3.80 -20.81 -19.39
C ILE A 317 -3.98 -19.69 -20.42
N ASN A 318 -4.51 -18.53 -20.02
CA ASN A 318 -4.73 -17.40 -20.91
C ASN A 318 -3.42 -16.94 -21.56
N ILE A 319 -2.32 -16.92 -20.80
CA ILE A 319 -0.99 -16.54 -21.30
C ILE A 319 -0.44 -17.60 -22.27
N VAL A 320 -0.53 -18.89 -21.92
CA VAL A 320 0.06 -19.99 -22.72
C VAL A 320 -0.71 -20.22 -24.02
N PHE A 321 -2.03 -20.18 -23.99
CA PHE A 321 -2.89 -20.48 -25.14
C PHE A 321 -3.39 -19.24 -25.87
N ASP A 322 -2.89 -18.05 -25.52
CA ASP A 322 -3.34 -16.75 -26.03
C ASP A 322 -4.87 -16.61 -26.06
N ARG A 323 -5.52 -17.15 -25.02
CA ARG A 323 -6.98 -17.23 -24.95
C ARG A 323 -7.52 -15.97 -24.32
N VAL A 324 -8.12 -15.11 -25.13
CA VAL A 324 -8.87 -13.95 -24.64
C VAL A 324 -10.28 -14.39 -24.27
N GLY A 325 -10.71 -14.14 -23.03
CA GLY A 325 -12.07 -14.40 -22.58
C GLY A 325 -13.08 -13.60 -23.42
N LYS A 326 -13.76 -14.26 -24.37
CA LYS A 326 -14.72 -13.60 -25.28
C LYS A 326 -16.08 -13.28 -24.66
N LYS A 327 -16.41 -13.86 -23.50
CA LYS A 327 -17.67 -13.67 -22.78
C LYS A 327 -17.41 -13.70 -21.27
N ASP A 328 -18.14 -12.88 -20.53
CA ASP A 328 -18.02 -12.80 -19.06
C ASP A 328 -18.34 -14.15 -18.42
N PRO A 329 -17.62 -14.55 -17.36
CA PRO A 329 -17.89 -15.80 -16.64
C PRO A 329 -19.33 -15.90 -16.15
N VAL A 330 -19.92 -14.76 -15.77
CA VAL A 330 -21.30 -14.66 -15.29
C VAL A 330 -22.30 -14.79 -16.43
N THR A 331 -22.06 -14.15 -17.56
CA THR A 331 -22.89 -14.28 -18.77
C THR A 331 -22.88 -15.73 -19.29
N ARG A 332 -21.71 -16.38 -19.32
CA ARG A 332 -21.60 -17.81 -19.63
C ARG A 332 -22.27 -18.71 -18.59
N GLY A 333 -22.17 -18.36 -17.31
CA GLY A 333 -22.83 -19.07 -16.22
C GLY A 333 -24.35 -18.99 -16.34
N LEU A 334 -24.88 -17.81 -16.69
CA LEU A 334 -26.29 -17.58 -16.95
C LEU A 334 -26.77 -18.37 -18.17
N GLU A 335 -26.05 -18.33 -19.29
CA GLU A 335 -26.33 -19.14 -20.49
C GLU A 335 -26.39 -20.65 -20.16
N LEU A 336 -25.44 -21.15 -19.36
CA LEU A 336 -25.41 -22.56 -18.96
C LEU A 336 -26.54 -22.91 -17.99
N ALA A 337 -26.90 -22.00 -17.08
CA ALA A 337 -28.01 -22.17 -16.15
C ALA A 337 -29.35 -22.21 -16.88
N VAL A 338 -29.57 -21.33 -17.85
CA VAL A 338 -30.76 -21.30 -18.70
C VAL A 338 -30.88 -22.60 -19.51
N LEU A 339 -29.79 -23.04 -20.14
CA LEU A 339 -29.76 -24.29 -20.91
C LEU A 339 -29.96 -25.56 -20.06
N ARG A 340 -29.52 -25.55 -18.79
CA ARG A 340 -29.61 -26.71 -17.90
C ARG A 340 -30.92 -26.76 -17.11
N LEU A 341 -31.53 -25.61 -16.80
CA LEU A 341 -32.77 -25.52 -16.04
C LEU A 341 -34.03 -25.45 -16.92
N GLY A 342 -33.90 -25.23 -18.24
CA GLY A 342 -35.03 -25.25 -19.17
C GLY A 342 -36.10 -24.21 -18.86
N VAL A 343 -35.74 -23.14 -18.13
CA VAL A 343 -36.66 -22.06 -17.77
C VAL A 343 -36.61 -21.01 -18.89
N ASP A 344 -37.75 -20.67 -19.46
CA ASP A 344 -37.95 -19.60 -20.45
C ASP A 344 -37.76 -18.21 -19.82
N ILE A 345 -36.59 -17.98 -19.22
CA ILE A 345 -36.20 -16.68 -18.70
C ILE A 345 -35.75 -15.85 -19.90
N ASP A 346 -36.33 -14.67 -20.07
CA ASP A 346 -35.82 -13.69 -21.04
C ASP A 346 -34.39 -13.30 -20.66
N VAL A 347 -33.45 -13.95 -21.34
CA VAL A 347 -32.00 -13.82 -21.14
C VAL A 347 -31.58 -12.36 -21.38
N GLY A 348 -32.25 -11.63 -22.27
CA GLY A 348 -31.97 -10.22 -22.54
C GLY A 348 -32.23 -9.36 -21.31
N PHE A 349 -33.45 -9.43 -20.77
CA PHE A 349 -33.85 -8.64 -19.59
C PHE A 349 -33.02 -8.96 -18.34
N TRP A 350 -32.84 -10.25 -18.02
CA TRP A 350 -32.13 -10.65 -16.80
C TRP A 350 -30.61 -10.47 -16.90
N SER A 351 -30.02 -10.65 -18.08
CA SER A 351 -28.58 -10.40 -18.25
C SER A 351 -28.24 -8.93 -18.01
N GLN A 352 -29.08 -7.99 -18.43
CA GLN A 352 -28.89 -6.55 -18.19
C GLN A 352 -28.87 -6.22 -16.69
N HIS A 353 -29.86 -6.67 -15.92
CA HIS A 353 -29.93 -6.38 -14.48
C HIS A 353 -28.81 -7.06 -13.68
N VAL A 354 -28.44 -8.29 -14.05
CA VAL A 354 -27.33 -9.00 -13.42
C VAL A 354 -26.00 -8.32 -13.76
N SER A 355 -25.78 -7.92 -15.01
CA SER A 355 -24.60 -7.15 -15.41
C SER A 355 -24.53 -5.80 -14.70
N PHE A 356 -25.66 -5.08 -14.58
CA PHE A 356 -25.74 -3.84 -13.82
C PHE A 356 -25.32 -4.02 -12.36
N LEU A 357 -25.93 -5.00 -11.66
CA LEU A 357 -25.63 -5.27 -10.26
C LEU A 357 -24.19 -5.73 -10.07
N LEU A 358 -23.69 -6.57 -10.97
CA LEU A 358 -22.32 -7.05 -10.96
C LEU A 358 -21.32 -5.90 -11.18
N VAL A 359 -21.54 -5.06 -12.19
CA VAL A 359 -20.71 -3.89 -12.45
C VAL A 359 -20.74 -2.93 -11.26
N GLY A 360 -21.92 -2.63 -10.71
CA GLY A 360 -22.07 -1.82 -9.50
C GLY A 360 -21.30 -2.39 -8.30
N CYS A 361 -21.38 -3.70 -8.07
CA CYS A 361 -20.60 -4.38 -7.04
C CYS A 361 -19.09 -4.29 -7.31
N ILE A 362 -18.62 -4.47 -8.55
CA ILE A 362 -17.21 -4.32 -8.92
C ILE A 362 -16.74 -2.89 -8.65
N VAL A 363 -17.52 -1.88 -9.04
CA VAL A 363 -17.22 -0.47 -8.80
C VAL A 363 -17.13 -0.18 -7.30
N LEU A 364 -18.13 -0.55 -6.51
CA LEU A 364 -18.13 -0.27 -5.06
C LEU A 364 -17.00 -1.01 -4.33
N THR A 365 -16.75 -2.27 -4.68
CA THR A 365 -15.66 -3.05 -4.08
C THR A 365 -14.29 -2.57 -4.50
N SER A 366 -14.11 -2.11 -5.75
CA SER A 366 -12.85 -1.54 -6.24
C SER A 366 -12.52 -0.20 -5.58
N ILE A 367 -13.50 0.72 -5.48
CA ILE A 367 -13.33 1.99 -4.76
C ILE A 367 -12.98 1.73 -3.29
N ARG A 368 -13.79 0.90 -2.59
CA ARG A 368 -13.55 0.60 -1.17
C ARG A 368 -12.19 -0.10 -0.96
N GLY A 369 -11.88 -1.08 -1.81
CA GLY A 369 -10.62 -1.83 -1.75
C GLY A 369 -9.43 -0.90 -1.90
N LEU A 370 -9.47 -0.04 -2.92
CA LEU A 370 -8.45 0.97 -3.15
C LEU A 370 -8.33 1.92 -1.95
N LEU A 371 -9.41 2.55 -1.49
CA LEU A 371 -9.35 3.50 -0.36
C LEU A 371 -8.74 2.86 0.90
N LEU A 372 -9.12 1.62 1.23
CA LEU A 372 -8.55 0.90 2.37
C LEU A 372 -7.06 0.59 2.18
N THR A 373 -6.64 0.17 0.98
CA THR A 373 -5.21 -0.07 0.69
C THR A 373 -4.40 1.22 0.77
N LEU A 374 -4.95 2.32 0.25
CA LEU A 374 -4.32 3.63 0.27
C LEU A 374 -4.16 4.15 1.71
N THR A 375 -5.20 4.03 2.55
CA THR A 375 -5.11 4.39 3.97
C THR A 375 -4.06 3.56 4.72
N LYS A 376 -4.01 2.24 4.50
CA LYS A 376 -2.99 1.37 5.12
C LYS A 376 -1.58 1.72 4.67
N PHE A 377 -1.39 2.01 3.38
CA PHE A 377 -0.11 2.41 2.83
C PHE A 377 0.33 3.77 3.37
N PHE A 378 -0.60 4.72 3.43
CA PHE A 378 -0.38 6.04 4.00
C PHE A 378 0.12 5.92 5.44
N TYR A 379 -0.60 5.21 6.33
CA TYR A 379 -0.18 5.10 7.73
C TYR A 379 1.17 4.38 7.95
N LYS A 380 1.55 3.47 7.04
CA LYS A 380 2.85 2.79 7.14
C LYS A 380 4.03 3.66 6.72
N ILE A 381 3.80 4.64 5.83
CA ILE A 381 4.87 5.40 5.17
C ILE A 381 4.83 6.88 5.58
N SER A 382 3.74 7.35 6.18
CA SER A 382 3.55 8.73 6.58
C SER A 382 4.58 9.15 7.63
N SER A 383 5.44 10.07 7.23
CA SER A 383 6.25 10.89 8.13
C SER A 383 5.76 12.33 8.04
N SER A 384 5.90 13.11 9.11
CA SER A 384 5.43 14.50 9.17
C SER A 384 6.02 15.39 8.07
N LYS A 385 7.22 15.05 7.55
CA LYS A 385 7.89 15.83 6.50
C LYS A 385 7.52 15.43 5.06
N SER A 386 7.01 14.21 4.85
CA SER A 386 6.72 13.66 3.51
C SER A 386 5.24 13.46 3.24
N SER A 387 4.37 13.74 4.21
CA SER A 387 2.93 13.52 4.14
C SER A 387 2.29 14.09 2.85
N ASN A 388 2.60 15.34 2.49
CA ASN A 388 2.07 15.98 1.27
C ASN A 388 2.47 15.24 -0.02
N ILE A 389 3.73 14.79 -0.11
CA ILE A 389 4.23 14.04 -1.27
C ILE A 389 3.51 12.69 -1.36
N ILE A 390 3.37 12.01 -0.22
CA ILE A 390 2.70 10.71 -0.13
C ILE A 390 1.24 10.85 -0.59
N VAL A 391 0.53 11.91 -0.20
CA VAL A 391 -0.84 12.17 -0.69
C VAL A 391 -0.89 12.34 -2.19
N LEU A 392 0.01 13.14 -2.77
CA LEU A 392 0.00 13.37 -4.20
C LEU A 392 0.31 12.09 -4.97
N ILE A 393 1.23 11.25 -4.46
CA ILE A 393 1.47 9.90 -4.98
C ILE A 393 0.21 9.03 -4.84
N LEU A 394 -0.50 9.15 -3.73
CA LEU A 394 -1.77 8.45 -3.49
C LEU A 394 -2.83 8.86 -4.52
N ALA A 395 -2.97 10.16 -4.77
CA ALA A 395 -3.87 10.73 -5.77
C ALA A 395 -3.48 10.27 -7.19
N GLN A 396 -2.18 10.21 -7.49
CA GLN A 396 -1.65 9.71 -8.76
C GLN A 396 -2.02 8.24 -8.96
N ILE A 397 -1.72 7.38 -7.98
CA ILE A 397 -2.05 5.94 -8.04
C ILE A 397 -3.56 5.74 -8.18
N MET A 398 -4.35 6.51 -7.43
CA MET A 398 -5.79 6.48 -7.48
C MET A 398 -6.33 6.84 -8.88
N GLY A 399 -5.91 7.96 -9.46
CA GLY A 399 -6.36 8.38 -10.80
C GLY A 399 -5.96 7.37 -11.89
N MET A 400 -4.74 6.83 -11.82
CA MET A 400 -4.29 5.77 -12.75
C MET A 400 -5.10 4.48 -12.59
N TYR A 401 -5.36 4.05 -11.35
CA TYR A 401 -6.16 2.86 -11.06
C TYR A 401 -7.58 2.99 -11.61
N PHE A 402 -8.21 4.15 -11.41
CA PHE A 402 -9.58 4.36 -11.86
C PHE A 402 -9.66 4.41 -13.39
N CYS A 403 -8.74 5.12 -14.05
CA CYS A 403 -8.65 5.11 -15.51
C CYS A 403 -8.48 3.67 -16.06
N SER A 404 -7.62 2.86 -15.45
CA SER A 404 -7.43 1.45 -15.82
C SER A 404 -8.62 0.56 -15.50
N SER A 405 -9.33 0.82 -14.40
CA SER A 405 -10.54 0.07 -14.03
C SER A 405 -11.65 0.29 -15.05
N VAL A 406 -11.85 1.54 -15.51
CA VAL A 406 -12.79 1.86 -16.58
C VAL A 406 -12.46 1.11 -17.87
N LEU A 407 -11.17 1.07 -18.26
CA LEU A 407 -10.70 0.32 -19.43
C LEU A 407 -11.02 -1.17 -19.34
N LEU A 408 -10.71 -1.82 -18.21
CA LEU A 408 -10.91 -3.26 -18.01
C LEU A 408 -12.40 -3.61 -17.85
N MET A 409 -13.20 -2.71 -17.28
CA MET A 409 -14.62 -2.97 -17.03
C MET A 409 -15.45 -3.01 -18.32
N ARG A 410 -14.98 -2.36 -19.40
CA ARG A 410 -15.59 -2.50 -20.74
C ARG A 410 -15.77 -3.95 -21.17
N MET A 411 -14.79 -4.82 -20.87
CA MET A 411 -14.87 -6.22 -21.26
C MET A 411 -15.94 -6.99 -20.49
N ASN A 412 -16.30 -6.52 -19.28
CA ASN A 412 -17.32 -7.13 -18.43
C ASN A 412 -18.75 -6.69 -18.78
N MET A 413 -18.92 -5.86 -19.82
CA MET A 413 -20.20 -5.31 -20.23
C MET A 413 -20.63 -5.85 -21.61
N PRO A 414 -21.91 -6.20 -21.80
CA PRO A 414 -22.45 -6.60 -23.09
C PRO A 414 -22.21 -5.53 -24.18
N PRO A 415 -22.18 -5.92 -25.46
CA PRO A 415 -21.87 -5.02 -26.58
C PRO A 415 -22.85 -3.85 -26.73
N GLU A 416 -24.08 -4.01 -26.26
CA GLU A 416 -25.15 -3.00 -26.32
C GLU A 416 -24.86 -1.78 -25.43
N TYR A 417 -24.20 -1.98 -24.28
CA TYR A 417 -23.96 -0.94 -23.26
C TYR A 417 -22.53 -0.37 -23.30
N ARG A 418 -21.73 -0.72 -24.31
CA ARG A 418 -20.34 -0.24 -24.43
C ARG A 418 -20.14 0.73 -25.59
N ILE A 419 -21.21 1.27 -26.19
CA ILE A 419 -21.15 2.08 -27.41
C ILE A 419 -20.39 3.38 -27.14
N ILE A 420 -20.83 4.19 -26.18
CA ILE A 420 -20.19 5.47 -25.85
C ILE A 420 -18.74 5.24 -25.41
N ILE A 421 -18.52 4.24 -24.56
CA ILE A 421 -17.19 3.87 -24.05
C ILE A 421 -16.26 3.49 -25.20
N THR A 422 -16.74 2.73 -26.19
CA THR A 422 -15.94 2.34 -27.37
C THR A 422 -15.68 3.54 -28.29
N GLN A 423 -16.64 4.46 -28.43
CA GLN A 423 -16.46 5.67 -29.23
C GLN A 423 -15.46 6.65 -28.60
N VAL A 424 -15.49 6.80 -27.28
CA VAL A 424 -14.63 7.73 -26.53
C VAL A 424 -13.21 7.19 -26.36
N LEU A 425 -13.08 5.88 -26.14
CA LEU A 425 -11.78 5.22 -26.00
C LEU A 425 -11.14 4.87 -27.35
N GLY A 426 -11.91 4.86 -28.44
CA GLY A 426 -11.46 4.52 -29.78
C GLY A 426 -11.07 3.04 -29.97
N ASP A 427 -10.25 2.79 -30.98
CA ASP A 427 -9.80 1.45 -31.42
C ASP A 427 -8.62 0.94 -30.57
N LEU A 428 -8.70 1.07 -29.25
CA LEU A 428 -7.68 0.51 -28.36
C LEU A 428 -7.69 -1.03 -28.45
N GLN A 429 -6.50 -1.63 -28.47
CA GLN A 429 -6.34 -3.08 -28.41
C GLN A 429 -6.61 -3.60 -26.99
N PHE A 430 -7.87 -3.64 -26.56
CA PHE A 430 -8.25 -4.04 -25.19
C PHE A 430 -7.72 -5.43 -24.77
N ASN A 431 -7.57 -6.35 -25.73
CA ASN A 431 -7.00 -7.67 -25.51
C ASN A 431 -5.57 -7.58 -24.93
N PHE A 432 -4.78 -6.58 -25.37
CA PHE A 432 -3.45 -6.33 -24.84
C PHE A 432 -3.49 -6.03 -23.34
N TYR A 433 -4.40 -5.17 -22.88
CA TYR A 433 -4.50 -4.80 -21.46
C TYR A 433 -4.88 -5.97 -20.56
N HIS A 434 -5.76 -6.86 -21.01
CA HIS A 434 -6.11 -8.06 -20.26
C HIS A 434 -4.95 -9.05 -20.18
N ARG A 435 -4.27 -9.28 -21.30
CA ARG A 435 -3.07 -10.12 -21.31
C ARG A 435 -1.97 -9.53 -20.44
N TRP A 436 -1.77 -8.21 -20.52
CA TRP A 436 -0.82 -7.48 -19.69
C TRP A 436 -1.15 -7.61 -18.20
N PHE A 437 -2.43 -7.48 -17.85
CA PHE A 437 -2.91 -7.72 -16.48
C PHE A 437 -2.56 -9.14 -16.02
N ASP A 438 -2.91 -10.17 -16.80
CA ASP A 438 -2.68 -11.58 -16.44
C ASP A 438 -1.18 -11.87 -16.25
N VAL A 439 -0.31 -11.33 -17.12
CA VAL A 439 1.15 -11.49 -17.03
C VAL A 439 1.69 -10.87 -15.74
N ILE A 440 1.39 -9.60 -15.49
CA ILE A 440 1.89 -8.89 -14.30
C ILE A 440 1.32 -9.49 -13.02
N PHE A 441 0.04 -9.90 -13.04
CA PHE A 441 -0.61 -10.59 -11.92
C PHE A 441 0.12 -11.88 -11.58
N LEU A 442 0.44 -12.71 -12.58
CA LEU A 442 1.13 -13.98 -12.37
C LEU A 442 2.55 -13.76 -11.83
N VAL A 443 3.32 -12.83 -12.39
CA VAL A 443 4.66 -12.49 -11.90
C VAL A 443 4.57 -12.04 -10.44
N SER A 444 3.65 -11.14 -10.11
CA SER A 444 3.44 -10.64 -8.75
C SER A 444 3.07 -11.75 -7.76
N ALA A 445 2.16 -12.64 -8.14
CA ALA A 445 1.74 -13.77 -7.31
C ALA A 445 2.90 -14.74 -7.07
N LEU A 446 3.65 -15.11 -8.12
CA LEU A 446 4.80 -16.01 -7.99
C LEU A 446 5.92 -15.40 -7.13
N THR A 447 6.23 -14.11 -7.32
CA THR A 447 7.20 -13.41 -6.46
C THR A 447 6.72 -13.38 -5.00
N SER A 448 5.42 -13.19 -4.76
CA SER A 448 4.86 -13.18 -3.39
C SER A 448 4.88 -14.57 -2.74
N ILE A 449 4.64 -15.63 -3.50
CA ILE A 449 4.78 -17.01 -3.02
C ILE A 449 6.23 -17.29 -2.67
N PHE A 450 7.17 -16.89 -3.53
CA PHE A 450 8.60 -17.06 -3.32
C PHE A 450 9.10 -16.30 -2.09
N THR A 451 8.67 -15.05 -1.89
CA THR A 451 9.08 -14.26 -0.71
C THR A 451 8.53 -14.86 0.59
N LEU A 452 7.28 -15.32 0.60
CA LEU A 452 6.72 -16.02 1.76
C LEU A 452 7.41 -17.35 2.03
N TYR A 453 7.78 -18.10 0.98
CA TYR A 453 8.54 -19.34 1.12
C TYR A 453 9.92 -19.09 1.76
N LEU A 454 10.64 -18.05 1.32
CA LEU A 454 11.91 -17.65 1.95
C LEU A 454 11.72 -17.22 3.40
N ALA A 455 10.65 -16.47 3.70
CA ALA A 455 10.35 -16.03 5.06
C ALA A 455 10.06 -17.20 6.02
N HIS A 456 9.41 -18.28 5.56
CA HIS A 456 9.16 -19.46 6.38
C HIS A 456 10.40 -20.35 6.58
N LYS A 457 11.36 -20.30 5.66
CA LYS A 457 12.59 -21.09 5.76
C LYS A 457 13.52 -20.57 6.87
N GLN A 458 13.32 -19.35 7.36
CA GLN A 458 13.97 -18.85 8.56
C GLN A 458 13.11 -19.23 9.79
N PRO A 459 13.27 -20.46 10.31
CA PRO A 459 14.00 -20.59 11.57
C PRO A 459 14.76 -21.92 11.68
N SER A 460 16.08 -21.86 11.58
CA SER A 460 16.99 -22.81 12.24
C SER A 460 18.30 -22.08 12.52
N VAL A 461 18.28 -21.20 13.52
CA VAL A 461 19.52 -20.87 14.23
C VAL A 461 19.78 -22.09 15.10
N ASN A 462 20.56 -23.03 14.55
CA ASN A 462 21.20 -24.08 15.35
C ASN A 462 22.28 -23.45 16.24
#